data_AF-A0A8C0XHR6-F1
#
_entry.id   AF-A0A8C0XHR6-F1
#
_cell.length_a   1.000
_cell.length_b   1.000
_cell.length_c   1.000
_cell.angle_alpha   90.00
_cell.angle_beta   90.00
_cell.angle_gamma   90.00
#
_symmetry.space_group_name_H-M   'P 1'
#
loop_
_entity.id
_entity.type
_entity.pdbx_description
1 polymer ?
#
loop_
_entity_poly.entity_id
_entity_poly.type
_entity_poly.pdbx_seq_one_letter_code
_entity_poly.pdbx_strand_id
1 'polypeptide(L)'
;MRLSSGQWKHTELQQGPSEAVDAMVKSEEKENIQKMQGFMFWCSANCCEDSQVSMQQVHQCIERCHAPLAQALVTSELERFQDRLARFYLPTPA
;
A
#
# COMPACT_ATOMS: atom_id res chain seq x y z
N MET A 1 -43.55 -21.57 -7.76
CA MET A 1 -42.26 -20.89 -7.92
C MET A 1 -41.99 -20.05 -6.67
N ARG A 2 -41.20 -20.57 -5.74
CA ARG A 2 -40.68 -19.86 -4.57
C ARG A 2 -39.35 -20.57 -4.24
N LEU A 3 -38.42 -19.87 -3.58
CA LEU A 3 -37.04 -20.24 -3.26
C LEU A 3 -35.99 -19.63 -4.21
N SER A 4 -35.71 -18.35 -3.98
CA SER A 4 -34.44 -17.68 -4.38
C SER A 4 -34.03 -16.65 -3.31
N SER A 5 -34.99 -16.10 -2.56
CA SER A 5 -34.77 -15.08 -1.51
C SER A 5 -33.86 -15.47 -0.33
N GLY A 6 -33.55 -16.76 -0.14
CA GLY A 6 -32.66 -17.22 0.96
C GLY A 6 -31.18 -17.25 0.61
N GLN A 7 -30.84 -17.29 -0.68
CA GLN A 7 -29.45 -17.46 -1.13
C GLN A 7 -28.71 -16.12 -1.23
N TRP A 8 -29.42 -15.02 -1.48
CA TRP A 8 -28.86 -13.66 -1.55
C TRP A 8 -28.35 -13.15 -0.18
N LYS A 9 -29.13 -13.39 0.89
CA LYS A 9 -28.78 -12.91 2.24
C LYS A 9 -27.47 -13.49 2.77
N HIS A 10 -27.12 -14.72 2.41
CA HIS A 10 -25.91 -15.38 2.89
C HIS A 10 -24.65 -14.83 2.21
N THR A 11 -24.76 -14.39 0.96
CA THR A 11 -23.65 -13.77 0.21
C THR A 11 -23.38 -12.34 0.69
N GLU A 12 -24.43 -11.54 0.93
CA GLU A 12 -24.31 -10.17 1.46
C GLU A 12 -23.70 -10.11 2.87
N LEU A 13 -24.05 -11.07 3.75
CA LEU A 13 -23.50 -11.16 5.12
C LEU A 13 -22.00 -11.53 5.15
N GLN A 14 -21.49 -12.21 4.13
CA GLN A 14 -20.09 -12.63 4.04
C GLN A 14 -19.20 -11.61 3.28
N GLN A 15 -19.80 -10.79 2.41
CA GLN A 15 -19.07 -9.85 1.53
C GLN A 15 -18.62 -8.57 2.23
N GLY A 16 -19.38 -8.05 3.20
CA GLY A 16 -19.05 -6.79 3.88
C GLY A 16 -17.62 -6.71 4.46
N PRO A 17 -17.16 -7.73 5.20
CA PRO A 17 -15.79 -7.76 5.71
C PRO A 17 -14.73 -7.85 4.61
N SER A 18 -14.97 -8.62 3.54
CA SER A 18 -14.01 -8.76 2.44
C SER A 18 -13.86 -7.45 1.65
N GLU A 19 -14.98 -6.79 1.35
CA GLU A 19 -14.97 -5.50 0.64
C GLU A 19 -14.30 -4.40 1.46
N ALA A 20 -14.49 -4.39 2.78
CA ALA A 20 -13.84 -3.46 3.68
C ALA A 20 -12.32 -3.69 3.73
N VAL A 21 -11.88 -4.95 3.84
CA VAL A 21 -10.44 -5.29 3.78
C VAL A 21 -9.86 -4.90 2.41
N ASP A 22 -10.55 -5.16 1.31
CA ASP A 22 -10.10 -4.76 -0.03
C ASP A 22 -9.98 -3.24 -0.17
N ALA A 23 -10.93 -2.48 0.38
CA ALA A 23 -10.84 -1.02 0.41
C ALA A 23 -9.66 -0.53 1.25
N MET A 24 -9.38 -1.22 2.37
CA MET A 24 -8.22 -0.92 3.21
C MET A 24 -6.91 -1.19 2.48
N VAL A 25 -6.77 -2.35 1.81
CA VAL A 25 -5.58 -2.67 1.00
C VAL A 25 -5.37 -1.64 -0.12
N LYS A 26 -6.44 -1.28 -0.84
CA LYS A 26 -6.38 -0.25 -1.90
C LYS A 26 -5.94 1.12 -1.35
N SER A 27 -6.38 1.48 -0.15
CA SER A 27 -5.93 2.72 0.50
C SER A 27 -4.44 2.68 0.83
N GLU A 28 -3.92 1.56 1.32
CA GLU A 28 -2.48 1.40 1.59
C GLU A 28 -1.65 1.47 0.31
N GLU A 29 -2.09 0.82 -0.77
CA GLU A 29 -1.40 0.88 -2.06
C GLU A 29 -1.29 2.32 -2.56
N LYS A 30 -2.39 3.07 -2.52
CA LYS A 30 -2.43 4.46 -2.96
C LYS A 30 -1.63 5.39 -2.04
N GLU A 31 -1.78 5.24 -0.73
CA GLU A 31 -1.16 6.14 0.24
C GLU A 31 0.34 5.92 0.37
N ASN A 32 0.82 4.69 0.14
CA ASN A 32 2.17 4.32 0.51
C ASN A 32 2.97 3.79 -0.67
N ILE A 33 2.45 2.82 -1.44
CA ILE A 33 3.17 2.24 -2.56
C ILE A 33 3.33 3.25 -3.69
N GLN A 34 2.25 3.93 -4.08
CA GLN A 34 2.30 4.94 -5.15
C GLN A 34 3.16 6.15 -4.76
N LYS A 35 3.08 6.61 -3.50
CA LYS A 35 3.94 7.71 -3.03
C LYS A 35 5.41 7.33 -3.00
N MET A 36 5.73 6.12 -2.55
CA MET A 36 7.08 5.58 -2.55
C MET A 36 7.64 5.49 -3.97
N GLN A 37 6.87 4.91 -4.90
CA GLN A 37 7.23 4.84 -6.31
C GLN A 37 7.44 6.25 -6.90
N GLY A 38 6.55 7.19 -6.60
CA GLY A 38 6.69 8.58 -7.01
C GLY A 38 7.99 9.23 -6.52
N PHE A 39 8.34 9.05 -5.25
CA PHE A 39 9.61 9.54 -4.71
C PHE A 39 10.82 8.87 -5.37
N MET A 40 10.79 7.54 -5.56
CA MET A 40 11.88 6.81 -6.23
C MET A 40 12.10 7.35 -7.64
N PHE A 41 11.04 7.52 -8.43
CA PHE A 41 11.15 8.05 -9.78
C PHE A 41 11.64 9.49 -9.80
N TRP A 42 11.14 10.34 -8.90
CA TRP A 42 11.60 11.72 -8.78
C TRP A 42 13.08 11.82 -8.40
N CYS A 43 13.53 11.05 -7.40
CA CYS A 43 14.93 10.98 -7.00
C CYS A 43 15.83 10.53 -8.14
N SER A 44 15.44 9.46 -8.85
CA SER A 44 16.20 8.94 -9.99
C SER A 44 16.26 9.93 -11.15
N ALA A 45 15.19 10.70 -11.40
CA ALA A 45 15.21 11.75 -12.42
C ALA A 45 16.21 12.86 -12.05
N ASN A 46 16.25 13.27 -10.78
CA ASN A 46 17.20 14.26 -10.28
C ASN A 46 18.67 13.77 -10.37
N CYS A 47 18.92 12.46 -10.19
CA CYS A 47 20.24 11.87 -10.41
C CYS A 47 20.72 11.99 -11.87
N CYS A 48 19.81 12.15 -12.84
CA CYS A 48 20.13 12.22 -14.27
C CYS A 48 20.25 13.65 -14.81
N GLU A 49 19.91 14.67 -14.02
CA GLU A 49 19.86 16.08 -14.47
C GLU A 49 21.24 16.72 -14.60
N ASP A 50 22.23 16.26 -13.80
CA ASP A 50 23.59 16.80 -13.85
C ASP A 50 24.39 16.17 -15.00
N SER A 51 24.66 16.96 -16.04
CA SER A 51 25.44 16.52 -17.20
C SER A 51 26.94 16.42 -16.95
N GLN A 52 27.44 16.87 -15.78
CA GLN A 52 28.86 16.83 -15.43
C GLN A 52 29.26 15.56 -14.67
N VAL A 53 28.29 14.81 -14.14
CA VAL A 53 28.59 13.52 -13.49
C VAL A 53 28.73 12.40 -14.51
N SER A 54 29.64 11.49 -14.24
CA SER A 54 29.80 10.30 -15.09
C SER A 54 28.59 9.37 -14.94
N MET A 55 28.29 8.59 -16.00
CA MET A 55 27.23 7.57 -15.96
C MET A 55 27.37 6.59 -14.78
N GLN A 56 28.60 6.30 -14.36
CA GLN A 56 28.86 5.41 -13.23
C GLN A 56 28.42 6.03 -11.89
N GLN A 57 28.58 7.35 -11.75
CA GLN A 57 28.08 8.09 -10.58
C GLN A 57 26.56 8.23 -10.61
N VAL A 58 25.97 8.44 -11.79
CA VAL A 58 24.50 8.45 -11.96
C VAL A 58 23.91 7.11 -11.51
N HIS A 59 24.49 5.98 -11.95
CA HIS A 59 24.02 4.65 -11.51
C HIS A 59 24.11 4.47 -9.99
N GLN A 60 25.21 4.86 -9.35
CA GLN A 60 25.33 4.80 -7.89
C GLN A 60 24.33 5.72 -7.16
N CYS A 61 23.99 6.87 -7.74
CA CYS A 61 22.96 7.75 -7.21
C CYS A 61 21.58 7.08 -7.26
N ILE A 62 21.22 6.51 -8.41
CA ILE A 62 19.95 5.79 -8.61
C ILE A 62 19.82 4.65 -7.60
N GLU A 63 20.85 3.83 -7.39
CA GLU A 63 20.82 2.73 -6.41
C GLU A 63 20.45 3.21 -4.99
N ARG A 64 20.87 4.41 -4.60
CA ARG A 64 20.54 5.00 -3.29
C ARG A 64 19.10 5.50 -3.19
N CYS A 65 18.47 5.84 -4.31
CA CYS A 65 17.05 6.22 -4.34
C CYS A 65 16.11 5.07 -3.94
N HIS A 66 16.58 3.81 -4.05
CA HIS A 66 15.77 2.62 -3.81
C HIS A 66 15.96 1.99 -2.41
N ALA A 67 17.11 2.17 -1.76
CA ALA A 67 17.49 1.36 -0.59
C ALA A 67 16.89 1.78 0.78
N PRO A 68 16.86 3.07 1.18
CA PRO A 68 16.48 3.42 2.56
C PRO A 68 14.98 3.67 2.78
N LEU A 69 14.24 4.06 1.75
CA LEU A 69 12.82 4.42 1.90
C LEU A 69 11.89 3.21 1.99
N ALA A 70 12.22 2.13 1.28
CA ALA A 70 11.36 0.96 1.22
C ALA A 70 11.19 0.32 2.60
N GLN A 71 12.26 0.23 3.39
CA GLN A 71 12.20 -0.49 4.66
C GLN A 71 11.49 0.29 5.76
N ALA A 72 11.80 1.58 5.93
CA ALA A 72 11.18 2.41 6.96
C ALA A 72 9.67 2.62 6.72
N LEU A 73 9.28 2.86 5.46
CA LEU A 73 7.88 3.07 5.11
C LEU A 73 7.08 1.77 5.15
N VAL A 74 7.64 0.65 4.65
CA VAL A 74 6.92 -0.63 4.71
C VAL A 74 6.65 -1.05 6.15
N THR A 75 7.59 -0.85 7.08
CA THR A 75 7.36 -1.19 8.49
C THR A 75 6.28 -0.32 9.13
N SER A 76 6.34 1.02 8.98
CA SER A 76 5.34 1.90 9.60
C SER A 76 3.94 1.71 9.04
N GLU A 77 3.83 1.49 7.73
CA GLU A 77 2.53 1.32 7.07
C GLU A 77 1.95 -0.07 7.32
N LEU A 78 2.80 -1.09 7.43
CA LEU A 78 2.35 -2.43 7.83
C LEU A 78 1.79 -2.43 9.26
N GLU A 79 2.43 -1.73 10.19
CA GLU A 79 1.92 -1.54 11.56
C GLU A 79 0.56 -0.83 11.56
N ARG A 80 0.42 0.25 10.77
CA ARG A 80 -0.82 1.02 10.63
C ARG A 80 -1.94 0.19 10.00
N PHE A 81 -1.61 -0.63 9.01
CA PHE A 81 -2.55 -1.55 8.38
C PHE A 81 -3.01 -2.65 9.33
N GLN A 82 -2.10 -3.26 10.10
CA GLN A 82 -2.43 -4.25 11.12
C GLN A 82 -3.35 -3.67 12.20
N ASP A 83 -3.11 -2.44 12.65
CA ASP A 83 -3.95 -1.74 13.61
C ASP A 83 -5.37 -1.47 13.07
N ARG A 84 -5.49 -1.09 11.79
CA ARG A 84 -6.80 -0.95 11.12
C ARG A 84 -7.52 -2.29 10.98
N LEU A 85 -6.81 -3.36 10.65
CA LEU A 85 -7.39 -4.70 10.57
C LEU A 85 -7.86 -5.19 11.94
N ALA A 86 -7.04 -4.99 12.98
CA ALA A 86 -7.36 -5.36 14.34
C ALA A 86 -8.67 -4.71 14.80
N ARG A 87 -8.90 -3.43 14.49
CA ARG A 87 -10.19 -2.75 14.76
C ARG A 87 -11.39 -3.36 14.03
N PHE A 88 -11.18 -3.94 12.84
CA PHE A 88 -12.25 -4.53 12.06
C PHE A 88 -12.66 -5.92 12.57
N TYR A 89 -11.69 -6.67 13.12
CA TYR A 89 -11.91 -8.06 13.57
C TYR A 89 -12.03 -8.21 15.09
N LEU A 90 -11.54 -7.26 15.90
CA LEU A 90 -11.68 -7.28 17.35
C LEU A 90 -12.95 -6.50 17.77
N PRO A 91 -13.87 -7.13 18.53
CA PRO A 91 -14.97 -6.40 19.14
C PRO A 91 -14.41 -5.44 20.19
N THR A 92 -14.78 -4.16 20.14
CA THR A 92 -14.45 -3.20 21.20
C THR A 92 -15.04 -3.72 22.51
N PRO A 93 -14.26 -3.81 23.62
CA PRO A 93 -14.84 -4.12 24.91
C PRO A 93 -15.86 -3.03 25.29
N ALA A 94 -17.02 -3.48 25.75
CA ALA A 94 -18.14 -2.65 26.21
C ALA A 94 -17.80 -1.89 27.50
#